data_AF-A0A8T5U8Y0-F1
#
_entry.id   AF-A0A8T5U8Y0-F1
#
_cell.length_a   1.000
_cell.length_b   1.000
_cell.length_c   1.000
_cell.angle_alpha   90.00
_cell.angle_beta   90.00
_cell.angle_gamma   90.00
#
_symmetry.space_group_name_H-M   'P 1'
#
loop_
_entity.id
_entity.type
_entity.pdbx_description
1 polymer ?
#
loop_
_entity_poly.entity_id
_entity_poly.type
_entity_poly.pdbx_seq_one_letter_code
_entity_poly.pdbx_strand_id
1 'polypeptide(L)'
;MSKRIENRLKIGMLTTHSLNFLFAIVIGFSISVMESDFKYNFGIVMIPLLLILSLVITDKYDNNMKDLNHVQEEDPKEKSTRPVIEFENKKYVFSLNSLIVLGVGTPLLAIIIYFFFDVEAQFWLHEIVVKQTVYFLNLFFDMDVSTSYVPSGKYHWSFNFVGNIDGDPLGSIFFETFCTGIQAICIFVGIIVCTPHSKDKRTNKDIIWRKTKALIVSSIIFYVVNIIRMLIQIELYYLGYPWDSIHVSISAASSFIAAIIILLLHKWIPEFIISIIYTGTLISRKVKQVRKPKE
;
A
#
# COMPACT_ATOMS: atom_id res chain seq x y z
N MET A 1 25.84 20.77 20.63
CA MET A 1 24.70 19.83 20.48
C MET A 1 24.02 19.65 21.84
N SER A 2 22.70 19.87 21.96
CA SER A 2 22.02 19.79 23.27
C SER A 2 21.84 18.34 23.70
N LYS A 3 22.22 18.01 24.95
CA LYS A 3 22.02 16.69 25.61
C LYS A 3 20.57 16.17 25.49
N ARG A 4 19.60 17.08 25.29
CA ARG A 4 18.18 16.79 25.07
C ARG A 4 17.90 16.16 23.70
N ILE A 5 18.64 16.55 22.66
CA ILE A 5 18.50 16.03 21.29
C ILE A 5 19.06 14.61 21.23
N GLU A 6 20.26 14.39 21.77
CA GLU A 6 20.88 13.06 21.84
C GLU A 6 19.99 12.04 22.59
N ASN A 7 19.38 12.43 23.72
CA ASN A 7 18.46 11.57 24.45
C ASN A 7 17.20 11.21 23.63
N ARG A 8 16.62 12.16 22.88
CA ARG A 8 15.46 11.87 22.03
C ARG A 8 15.77 10.85 20.94
N LEU A 9 16.98 10.88 20.39
CA LEU A 9 17.42 9.93 19.38
C LEU A 9 17.71 8.54 19.94
N LYS A 10 18.36 8.45 21.11
CA LYS A 10 18.53 7.15 21.80
C LYS A 10 17.17 6.51 22.11
N ILE A 11 16.21 7.30 22.57
CA ILE A 11 14.83 6.83 22.80
C ILE A 11 14.17 6.38 21.49
N GLY A 12 14.32 7.13 20.40
CA GLY A 12 13.76 6.76 19.09
C GLY A 12 14.32 5.45 18.53
N MET A 13 15.64 5.27 18.59
CA MET A 13 16.29 4.02 18.17
C MET A 13 15.90 2.85 19.07
N LEU A 14 15.91 3.03 20.39
CA LEU A 14 15.49 2.00 21.34
C LEU A 14 14.04 1.57 21.08
N THR A 15 13.14 2.53 20.87
CA THR A 15 11.73 2.27 20.56
C THR A 15 11.60 1.43 19.29
N THR A 16 12.36 1.76 18.24
CA THR A 16 12.36 1.02 16.97
C THR A 16 12.84 -0.43 17.17
N HIS A 17 13.90 -0.64 17.93
CA HIS A 17 14.40 -1.98 18.24
C HIS A 17 13.43 -2.80 19.08
N SER A 18 12.80 -2.20 20.10
CA SER A 18 11.76 -2.85 20.89
C SER A 18 10.55 -3.25 20.05
N LEU A 19 10.13 -2.39 19.13
CA LEU A 19 9.03 -2.67 18.19
C LEU A 19 9.39 -3.86 17.27
N ASN A 20 10.61 -3.88 16.73
CA ASN A 20 11.10 -4.98 15.88
C ASN A 20 11.12 -6.32 16.63
N PHE A 21 11.55 -6.31 17.89
CA PHE A 21 11.54 -7.51 18.73
C PHE A 21 10.12 -8.01 19.00
N LEU A 22 9.20 -7.10 19.33
CA LEU A 22 7.78 -7.45 19.51
C LEU A 22 7.21 -8.09 18.23
N PHE A 23 7.47 -7.50 17.07
CA PHE A 23 7.02 -8.07 15.80
C PHE A 23 7.61 -9.45 15.53
N ALA A 24 8.90 -9.68 15.83
CA ALA A 24 9.50 -11.00 15.66
C ALA A 24 8.81 -12.06 16.54
N ILE A 25 8.45 -11.72 17.77
CA ILE A 25 7.66 -12.60 18.65
C ILE A 25 6.28 -12.88 18.06
N VAL A 26 5.57 -11.84 17.61
CA VAL A 26 4.25 -11.98 16.98
C VAL A 26 4.34 -12.87 15.74
N ILE A 27 5.40 -12.74 14.93
CA ILE A 27 5.63 -13.59 13.77
C ILE A 27 5.78 -15.06 14.20
N GLY A 28 6.65 -15.34 15.16
CA GLY A 28 6.87 -16.70 15.65
C GLY A 28 5.61 -17.35 16.24
N PHE A 29 4.82 -16.57 17.02
CA PHE A 29 3.56 -17.05 17.58
C PHE A 29 2.49 -17.26 16.51
N SER A 30 2.40 -16.40 15.50
CA SER A 30 1.40 -16.55 14.43
C SER A 30 1.67 -17.83 13.62
N ILE A 31 2.93 -18.14 13.31
CA ILE A 31 3.29 -19.35 12.54
C ILE A 31 2.79 -20.63 13.24
N SER A 32 2.79 -20.69 14.58
CA SER A 32 2.35 -21.90 15.29
C SER A 32 0.84 -22.14 15.20
N VAL A 33 0.05 -21.08 15.09
CA VAL A 33 -1.43 -21.13 15.02
C VAL A 33 -1.98 -21.12 13.59
N MET A 34 -1.10 -21.01 12.58
CA MET A 34 -1.50 -21.01 11.18
C MET A 34 -1.76 -22.42 10.64
N GLU A 35 -2.81 -22.53 9.84
CA GLU A 35 -3.30 -23.74 9.18
C GLU A 35 -2.83 -23.84 7.72
N SER A 36 -2.46 -22.73 7.08
CA SER A 36 -1.93 -22.72 5.72
C SER A 36 -0.69 -23.63 5.58
N ASP A 37 -0.62 -24.40 4.49
CA ASP A 37 0.51 -25.33 4.22
C ASP A 37 1.86 -24.60 4.18
N PHE A 38 1.86 -23.39 3.63
CA PHE A 38 3.03 -22.54 3.48
C PHE A 38 3.21 -21.50 4.59
N LYS A 39 2.73 -21.77 5.81
CA LYS A 39 2.80 -20.82 6.95
C LYS A 39 4.19 -20.28 7.28
N TYR A 40 5.27 -21.01 6.98
CA TYR A 40 6.65 -20.50 7.19
C TYR A 40 7.01 -19.35 6.25
N ASN A 41 6.34 -19.23 5.10
CA ASN A 41 6.55 -18.11 4.16
C ASN A 41 6.14 -16.78 4.78
N PHE A 42 5.22 -16.77 5.74
CA PHE A 42 4.91 -15.58 6.52
C PHE A 42 6.17 -14.99 7.16
N GLY A 43 6.97 -15.81 7.85
CA GLY A 43 8.23 -15.37 8.45
C GLY A 43 9.26 -14.93 7.41
N ILE A 44 9.39 -15.69 6.32
CA ILE A 44 10.32 -15.40 5.21
C ILE A 44 10.02 -14.04 4.58
N VAL A 45 8.76 -13.64 4.47
CA VAL A 45 8.36 -12.36 3.89
C VAL A 45 8.40 -11.22 4.90
N MET A 46 7.88 -11.44 6.11
CA MET A 46 7.73 -10.37 7.11
C MET A 46 9.06 -9.92 7.72
N ILE A 47 10.02 -10.82 7.93
CA ILE A 47 11.31 -10.48 8.52
C ILE A 47 12.09 -9.51 7.63
N PRO A 48 12.30 -9.77 6.31
CA PRO A 48 12.94 -8.81 5.41
C PRO A 48 12.21 -7.47 5.33
N LEU A 49 10.87 -7.47 5.27
CA LEU A 49 10.08 -6.24 5.23
C LEU A 49 10.30 -5.38 6.48
N LEU A 50 10.36 -6.01 7.64
CA LEU A 50 10.65 -5.35 8.91
C LEU A 50 12.06 -4.75 8.94
N LEU A 51 13.06 -5.47 8.41
CA LEU A 51 14.43 -4.95 8.29
C LEU A 51 14.49 -3.74 7.35
N ILE A 52 13.82 -3.81 6.19
CA ILE A 52 13.75 -2.69 5.23
C ILE A 52 13.10 -1.48 5.89
N LEU A 53 11.97 -1.67 6.58
CA LEU A 53 11.29 -0.60 7.30
C LEU A 53 12.20 0.03 8.36
N SER A 54 12.91 -0.80 9.12
CA SER A 54 13.87 -0.35 10.13
C SER A 54 14.99 0.48 9.50
N LEU A 55 15.52 0.07 8.34
CA LEU A 55 16.56 0.82 7.63
C LEU A 55 16.06 2.19 7.14
N VAL A 56 14.84 2.25 6.59
CA VAL A 56 14.23 3.52 6.14
C VAL A 56 14.02 4.48 7.31
N ILE A 57 13.56 3.97 8.46
CA ILE A 57 13.39 4.78 9.67
C ILE A 57 14.75 5.32 10.13
N THR A 58 15.78 4.47 10.21
CA THR A 58 17.13 4.87 10.62
C THR A 58 17.74 5.91 9.68
N ASP A 59 17.63 5.73 8.36
CA ASP A 59 18.10 6.70 7.36
C ASP A 59 17.40 8.06 7.54
N LYS A 60 16.08 8.07 7.80
CA LYS A 60 15.36 9.31 8.08
C LYS A 60 15.89 10.02 9.34
N TYR A 61 16.23 9.27 10.39
CA TYR A 61 16.82 9.84 11.59
C TYR A 61 18.21 10.42 11.34
N ASP A 62 19.06 9.73 10.58
CA ASP A 62 20.41 10.20 10.24
C ASP A 62 20.39 11.46 9.35
N ASN A 63 19.52 11.49 8.35
CA ASN A 63 19.36 12.66 7.47
C ASN A 63 18.89 13.89 8.25
N ASN A 64 17.95 13.74 9.20
CA ASN A 64 17.54 14.82 10.08
C ASN A 64 18.70 15.36 10.94
N MET A 65 19.67 14.52 11.32
CA MET A 65 20.85 14.93 12.09
C MET A 65 21.84 15.74 11.26
N LYS A 66 22.08 15.33 10.02
CA LYS A 66 22.95 16.07 9.08
C LYS A 66 22.40 17.47 8.81
N ASP A 67 21.08 17.59 8.65
CA ASP A 67 20.41 18.88 8.44
C ASP A 67 20.48 19.83 9.64
N LEU A 68 20.50 19.31 10.86
CA LEU A 68 20.66 20.11 12.09
C LEU A 68 22.08 20.68 12.24
N ASN A 69 23.06 20.07 11.58
CA ASN A 69 24.46 20.44 11.68
C ASN A 69 24.96 21.25 10.47
N HIS A 70 24.20 21.32 9.37
CA HIS A 70 24.53 22.14 8.19
C HIS A 70 23.53 23.29 8.00
N VAL A 71 24.01 24.52 8.21
CA VAL A 71 23.38 25.72 7.67
C VAL A 71 23.55 25.68 6.14
N GLN A 72 22.45 26.00 5.45
CA GLN A 72 22.24 25.95 4.01
C GLN A 72 23.47 26.39 3.19
N GLU A 73 24.07 25.46 2.45
CA GLU A 73 24.82 25.81 1.24
C GLU A 73 23.82 25.99 0.11
N GLU A 74 23.76 27.21 -0.42
CA GLU A 74 23.06 27.51 -1.67
C GLU A 74 23.82 26.84 -2.83
N ASP A 75 23.20 25.83 -3.44
CA ASP A 75 23.77 25.14 -4.60
C ASP A 75 23.34 25.82 -5.92
N PRO A 76 24.18 25.77 -6.97
CA PRO A 76 24.18 26.70 -8.09
C PRO A 76 23.02 26.48 -9.05
N LYS A 77 22.57 27.57 -9.68
CA LYS A 77 21.57 27.58 -10.76
C LYS A 77 22.08 26.81 -11.98
N GLU A 78 21.81 25.51 -12.03
CA GLU A 78 21.99 24.74 -13.26
C GLU A 78 20.89 25.15 -14.25
N LYS A 79 21.27 25.86 -15.33
CA LYS A 79 20.37 26.22 -16.44
C LYS A 79 19.96 24.96 -17.20
N SER A 80 18.92 24.29 -16.71
CA SER A 80 18.29 23.16 -17.39
C SER A 80 17.34 23.66 -18.49
N THR A 81 17.49 23.15 -19.71
CA THR A 81 16.59 23.37 -20.86
C THR A 81 15.23 22.68 -20.72
N ARG A 82 15.02 21.95 -19.63
CA ARG A 82 13.80 21.17 -19.37
C ARG A 82 12.69 22.07 -18.80
N PRO A 83 11.40 21.73 -19.01
CA PRO A 83 10.33 22.45 -18.32
C PRO A 83 10.55 22.39 -16.80
N VAL A 84 10.21 23.48 -16.12
CA VAL A 84 10.21 23.57 -14.67
C VAL A 84 8.76 23.87 -14.27
N ILE A 85 8.20 23.05 -13.39
CA ILE A 85 6.89 23.31 -12.78
C ILE A 85 7.12 23.75 -11.35
N GLU A 86 6.56 24.89 -10.97
CA GLU A 86 6.58 25.39 -9.61
C GLU A 86 5.26 25.07 -8.91
N PHE A 87 5.35 24.45 -7.73
CA PHE A 87 4.20 24.13 -6.88
C PHE A 87 4.64 24.25 -5.42
N GLU A 88 3.86 24.96 -4.58
CA GLU A 88 4.18 25.21 -3.16
C GLU A 88 5.63 25.70 -2.91
N ASN A 89 6.12 26.66 -3.71
CA ASN A 89 7.50 27.17 -3.64
C ASN A 89 8.60 26.12 -3.87
N LYS A 90 8.26 24.97 -4.44
CA LYS A 90 9.20 23.91 -4.85
C LYS A 90 9.26 23.79 -6.36
N LYS A 91 10.43 23.42 -6.87
CA LYS A 91 10.70 23.26 -8.29
C LYS A 91 10.72 21.78 -8.66
N TYR A 92 9.85 21.41 -9.59
CA TYR A 92 9.73 20.05 -10.07
C TYR A 92 10.35 19.94 -11.46
N VAL A 93 11.40 19.14 -11.55
CA VAL A 93 12.08 18.82 -12.81
C VAL A 93 12.28 17.32 -12.87
N PHE A 94 11.69 16.67 -13.87
CA PHE A 94 11.75 15.22 -14.00
C PHE A 94 12.67 14.78 -15.15
N SER A 95 13.17 13.55 -15.05
CA SER A 95 13.83 12.87 -16.17
C SER A 95 12.79 12.19 -17.05
N LEU A 96 13.03 12.11 -18.37
CA LEU A 96 12.14 11.39 -19.27
C LEU A 96 12.08 9.89 -18.89
N ASN A 97 13.22 9.30 -18.54
CA ASN A 97 13.30 7.90 -18.09
C ASN A 97 12.40 7.65 -16.88
N SER A 98 12.40 8.54 -15.88
CA SER A 98 11.53 8.40 -14.72
C SER A 98 10.03 8.53 -15.05
N LEU A 99 9.68 9.29 -16.10
CA LEU A 99 8.28 9.36 -16.57
C LEU A 99 7.87 8.08 -17.33
N ILE A 100 8.79 7.50 -18.11
CA ILE A 100 8.57 6.20 -18.77
C ILE A 100 8.42 5.09 -17.70
N VAL A 101 9.25 5.12 -16.66
CA VAL A 101 9.15 4.19 -15.51
C VAL A 101 7.80 4.35 -14.82
N LEU A 102 7.26 5.56 -14.68
CA LEU A 102 5.90 5.72 -14.15
C LEU A 102 4.85 5.07 -15.07
N GLY A 103 4.87 5.35 -16.37
CA GLY A 103 3.85 4.84 -17.29
C GLY A 103 3.90 3.33 -17.54
N VAL A 104 5.09 2.74 -17.66
CA VAL A 104 5.30 1.32 -17.99
C VAL A 104 5.62 0.49 -16.75
N GLY A 105 6.42 1.04 -15.84
CA GLY A 105 6.81 0.34 -14.61
C GLY A 105 5.65 0.14 -13.64
N THR A 106 4.70 1.08 -13.56
CA THR A 106 3.51 0.93 -12.71
C THR A 106 2.68 -0.31 -13.05
N PRO A 107 2.18 -0.51 -14.29
CA PRO A 107 1.38 -1.70 -14.62
C PRO A 107 2.19 -2.98 -14.50
N LEU A 108 3.47 -2.98 -14.92
CA LEU A 108 4.33 -4.15 -14.77
C LEU A 108 4.53 -4.55 -13.30
N LEU A 109 4.84 -3.58 -12.44
CA LEU A 109 5.04 -3.81 -11.02
C LEU A 109 3.75 -4.27 -10.35
N ALA A 110 2.61 -3.67 -10.69
CA ALA A 110 1.32 -4.08 -10.16
C ALA A 110 0.99 -5.54 -10.53
N ILE A 111 1.26 -5.95 -11.78
CA ILE A 111 1.06 -7.34 -12.24
C ILE A 111 2.00 -8.31 -11.51
N ILE A 112 3.28 -7.96 -11.38
CA ILE A 112 4.27 -8.80 -10.68
C ILE A 112 3.86 -9.02 -9.22
N ILE A 113 3.46 -7.94 -8.53
CA ILE A 113 3.03 -8.03 -7.12
C ILE A 113 1.73 -8.83 -7.02
N TYR A 114 0.77 -8.63 -7.94
CA TYR A 114 -0.46 -9.40 -7.96
C TYR A 114 -0.17 -10.91 -8.06
N PHE A 115 0.64 -11.33 -9.04
CA PHE A 115 0.99 -12.73 -9.20
C PHE A 115 1.77 -13.27 -8.00
N PHE A 116 2.61 -12.47 -7.35
CA PHE A 116 3.25 -12.88 -6.11
C PHE A 116 2.24 -13.28 -5.04
N PHE A 117 1.17 -12.49 -4.84
CA PHE A 117 0.13 -12.79 -3.85
C PHE A 117 -0.85 -13.89 -4.27
N ASP A 118 -0.97 -14.17 -5.56
CA ASP A 118 -1.85 -15.22 -6.11
C ASP A 118 -1.17 -16.61 -6.15
N VAL A 119 0.07 -16.73 -5.67
CA VAL A 119 0.79 -18.00 -5.55
C VAL A 119 0.43 -18.68 -4.23
N GLU A 120 0.27 -20.01 -4.24
CA GLU A 120 -0.10 -20.80 -3.05
C GLU A 120 0.80 -20.56 -1.83
N ALA A 121 2.07 -20.30 -2.09
CA ALA A 121 3.08 -19.88 -1.14
C ALA A 121 2.66 -18.67 -0.28
N GLN A 122 1.74 -17.83 -0.73
CA GLN A 122 1.29 -16.60 -0.05
C GLN A 122 -0.12 -16.68 0.55
N PHE A 123 -0.81 -17.83 0.49
CA PHE A 123 -2.17 -17.95 1.04
C PHE A 123 -2.27 -17.89 2.56
N TRP A 124 -1.12 -17.89 3.25
CA TRP A 124 -1.03 -17.47 4.64
C TRP A 124 -1.58 -16.04 4.86
N LEU A 125 -1.53 -15.17 3.84
CA LEU A 125 -2.14 -13.84 3.92
C LEU A 125 -3.66 -13.91 3.92
N HIS A 126 -4.23 -14.83 3.12
CA HIS A 126 -5.68 -15.05 3.08
C HIS A 126 -6.19 -15.53 4.43
N GLU A 127 -5.44 -16.42 5.08
CA GLU A 127 -5.74 -16.90 6.43
C GLU A 127 -5.89 -15.75 7.44
N ILE A 128 -4.95 -14.81 7.44
CA ILE A 128 -5.00 -13.65 8.36
C ILE A 128 -6.28 -12.84 8.13
N VAL A 129 -6.60 -12.57 6.86
CA VAL A 129 -7.78 -11.77 6.48
C VAL A 129 -9.07 -12.50 6.86
N VAL A 130 -9.18 -13.78 6.55
CA VAL A 130 -10.36 -14.62 6.79
C VAL A 130 -10.61 -14.81 8.30
N LYS A 131 -9.57 -15.16 9.07
CA LYS A 131 -9.69 -15.33 10.53
C LYS A 131 -10.06 -14.03 11.24
N GLN A 132 -9.49 -12.89 10.83
CA GLN A 132 -9.89 -11.59 11.38
C GLN A 132 -11.34 -11.22 11.02
N THR A 133 -11.76 -11.51 9.80
CA THR A 133 -13.14 -11.25 9.36
C THR A 133 -14.12 -12.06 10.22
N VAL A 134 -13.87 -13.36 10.40
CA VAL A 134 -14.72 -14.21 11.25
C VAL A 134 -14.72 -13.77 12.71
N TYR A 135 -13.56 -13.41 13.26
CA TYR A 135 -13.49 -12.85 14.60
C TYR A 135 -14.42 -11.64 14.77
N PHE A 136 -14.40 -10.69 13.83
CA PHE A 136 -15.25 -9.52 13.89
C PHE A 136 -16.73 -9.82 13.61
N LEU A 137 -17.04 -10.77 12.70
CA LEU A 137 -18.41 -11.20 12.46
C LEU A 137 -19.05 -11.74 13.73
N ASN A 138 -18.35 -12.63 14.43
CA ASN A 138 -18.85 -13.23 15.66
C ASN A 138 -18.88 -12.21 16.80
N LEU A 139 -17.89 -11.30 16.87
CA LEU A 139 -17.85 -10.27 17.91
C LEU A 139 -18.99 -9.24 17.80
N PHE A 140 -19.33 -8.81 16.58
CA PHE A 140 -20.29 -7.71 16.37
C PHE A 140 -21.70 -8.17 16.03
N PHE A 141 -21.86 -9.35 15.41
CA PHE A 141 -23.14 -9.81 14.87
C PHE A 141 -23.59 -11.18 15.40
N ASP A 142 -22.79 -11.86 16.22
CA ASP A 142 -23.13 -13.15 16.85
C ASP A 142 -23.58 -14.23 15.84
N MET A 143 -22.91 -14.29 14.69
CA MET A 143 -23.34 -15.10 13.53
C MET A 143 -22.86 -16.58 13.57
N ASP A 144 -22.08 -16.96 14.58
CA ASP A 144 -21.42 -18.28 14.71
C ASP A 144 -20.75 -18.77 13.41
N VAL A 145 -20.07 -17.85 12.73
CA VAL A 145 -19.35 -18.14 11.48
C VAL A 145 -18.05 -18.84 11.82
N SER A 146 -17.68 -19.84 11.03
CA SER A 146 -16.39 -20.52 11.12
C SER A 146 -15.66 -20.48 9.78
N THR A 147 -14.37 -20.83 9.80
CA THR A 147 -13.52 -20.86 8.61
C THR A 147 -13.01 -22.26 8.36
N SER A 148 -12.87 -22.66 7.11
CA SER A 148 -12.16 -23.88 6.75
C SER A 148 -11.08 -23.61 5.72
N TYR A 149 -9.92 -24.21 5.92
CA TYR A 149 -8.87 -24.29 4.91
C TYR A 149 -9.23 -25.39 3.91
N VAL A 150 -9.43 -25.00 2.65
CA VAL A 150 -9.84 -25.91 1.57
C VAL A 150 -8.85 -25.72 0.43
N PRO A 151 -7.67 -26.38 0.44
CA PRO A 151 -6.65 -26.16 -0.59
C PRO A 151 -7.02 -26.86 -1.91
N SER A 152 -8.11 -26.43 -2.56
CA SER A 152 -8.62 -27.05 -3.77
C SER A 152 -9.13 -26.02 -4.77
N GLY A 153 -8.54 -26.00 -5.96
CA GLY A 153 -8.93 -25.08 -7.03
C GLY A 153 -8.49 -23.64 -6.76
N LYS A 154 -9.36 -22.66 -7.02
CA LYS A 154 -9.08 -21.22 -6.85
C LYS A 154 -9.41 -20.70 -5.45
N TYR A 155 -10.10 -21.51 -4.66
CA TYR A 155 -10.60 -21.15 -3.35
C TYR A 155 -9.79 -21.90 -2.33
N HIS A 156 -9.10 -21.17 -1.46
CA HIS A 156 -8.24 -21.78 -0.43
C HIS A 156 -8.84 -21.70 0.97
N TRP A 157 -9.87 -20.87 1.11
CA TRP A 157 -10.57 -20.62 2.36
C TRP A 157 -12.07 -20.51 2.09
N SER A 158 -12.88 -20.96 3.04
CA SER A 158 -14.34 -20.75 3.02
C SER A 158 -14.82 -20.21 4.36
N PHE A 159 -15.87 -19.38 4.29
CA PHE A 159 -16.72 -19.03 5.43
C PHE A 159 -17.86 -20.04 5.48
N ASN A 160 -18.04 -20.68 6.63
CA ASN A 160 -19.10 -21.64 6.86
C ASN A 160 -20.08 -21.09 7.88
N PHE A 161 -21.36 -21.27 7.58
CA PHE A 161 -22.49 -20.80 8.37
C PHE A 161 -23.23 -21.99 8.95
N VAL A 162 -23.74 -21.85 10.17
CA VAL A 162 -24.65 -22.86 10.75
C VAL A 162 -26.06 -22.73 10.15
N GLY A 163 -26.48 -21.50 9.86
CA GLY A 163 -27.74 -21.13 9.20
C GLY A 163 -27.77 -19.63 8.90
N ASN A 164 -28.86 -19.12 8.32
CA ASN A 164 -29.14 -17.68 8.23
C ASN A 164 -29.79 -17.17 9.54
N ILE A 165 -30.21 -15.89 9.58
CA ILE A 165 -30.88 -15.31 10.76
C ILE A 165 -32.20 -16.00 11.13
N ASP A 166 -32.89 -16.59 10.15
CA ASP A 166 -34.15 -17.31 10.34
C ASP A 166 -33.94 -18.81 10.65
N GLY A 167 -32.69 -19.28 10.67
CA GLY A 167 -32.32 -20.68 10.89
C GLY A 167 -32.35 -21.56 9.63
N ASP A 168 -32.57 -21.00 8.45
CA ASP A 168 -32.52 -21.72 7.18
C ASP A 168 -31.07 -22.09 6.79
N PRO A 169 -30.87 -23.20 6.07
CA PRO A 169 -29.54 -23.57 5.57
C PRO A 169 -28.96 -22.50 4.67
N LEU A 170 -27.75 -22.04 4.98
CA LEU A 170 -27.01 -21.06 4.18
C LEU A 170 -25.76 -21.71 3.59
N GLY A 171 -25.51 -21.50 2.29
CA GLY A 171 -24.33 -22.04 1.62
C GLY A 171 -23.04 -21.34 2.06
N SER A 172 -21.92 -22.08 2.08
CA SER A 172 -20.60 -21.51 2.35
C SER A 172 -20.20 -20.47 1.30
N ILE A 173 -19.51 -19.42 1.74
CA ILE A 173 -18.90 -18.44 0.83
C ILE A 173 -17.42 -18.79 0.67
N PHE A 174 -16.98 -18.96 -0.57
CA PHE A 174 -15.57 -19.20 -0.86
C PHE A 174 -14.78 -17.90 -0.99
N PHE A 175 -13.55 -17.92 -0.48
CA PHE A 175 -12.65 -16.77 -0.43
C PHE A 175 -11.57 -16.88 -1.51
N GLU A 176 -11.46 -15.84 -2.33
CA GLU A 176 -10.45 -15.71 -3.39
C GLU A 176 -9.40 -14.65 -3.04
N THR A 177 -8.27 -14.67 -3.75
CA THR A 177 -7.23 -13.64 -3.68
C THR A 177 -7.80 -12.23 -3.84
N PHE A 178 -8.78 -12.04 -4.73
CA PHE A 178 -9.42 -10.74 -4.95
C PHE A 178 -10.20 -10.23 -3.71
N CYS A 179 -10.69 -11.12 -2.84
CA CYS A 179 -11.42 -10.75 -1.62
C CYS A 179 -10.53 -10.00 -0.61
N THR A 180 -9.21 -10.21 -0.64
CA THR A 180 -8.25 -9.43 0.16
C THR A 180 -8.15 -7.96 -0.27
N GLY A 181 -8.64 -7.64 -1.48
CA GLY A 181 -8.47 -6.38 -2.18
C GLY A 181 -7.03 -6.06 -2.56
N ILE A 182 -6.18 -7.09 -2.67
CA ILE A 182 -4.78 -6.95 -3.07
C ILE A 182 -4.61 -6.29 -4.43
N GLN A 183 -5.56 -6.45 -5.36
CA GLN A 183 -5.50 -5.80 -6.67
C GLN A 183 -5.38 -4.26 -6.57
N ALA A 184 -6.18 -3.63 -5.72
CA ALA A 184 -6.11 -2.20 -5.52
C ALA A 184 -4.77 -1.81 -4.87
N ILE A 185 -4.34 -2.56 -3.85
CA ILE A 185 -3.05 -2.35 -3.18
C ILE A 185 -1.90 -2.43 -4.20
N CYS A 186 -1.86 -3.44 -5.07
CA CYS A 186 -0.83 -3.61 -6.10
C CYS A 186 -0.73 -2.41 -7.04
N ILE A 187 -1.88 -1.88 -7.50
CA ILE A 187 -1.92 -0.69 -8.37
C ILE A 187 -1.31 0.51 -7.64
N PHE A 188 -1.73 0.76 -6.40
CA PHE A 188 -1.24 1.89 -5.62
C PHE A 188 0.23 1.74 -5.23
N VAL A 189 0.68 0.55 -4.88
CA VAL A 189 2.10 0.25 -4.65
C VAL A 189 2.91 0.55 -5.91
N GLY A 190 2.44 0.09 -7.07
CA GLY A 190 3.04 0.39 -8.37
C GLY A 190 3.19 1.89 -8.59
N ILE A 191 2.09 2.65 -8.43
CA ILE A 191 2.07 4.11 -8.57
C ILE A 191 3.08 4.77 -7.61
N ILE A 192 3.03 4.43 -6.33
CA ILE A 192 3.85 5.09 -5.30
C ILE A 192 5.34 4.82 -5.53
N VAL A 193 5.71 3.56 -5.79
CA VAL A 193 7.09 3.17 -6.03
C VAL A 193 7.61 3.80 -7.31
N CYS A 194 6.86 3.74 -8.41
CA CYS A 194 7.28 4.25 -9.71
C CYS A 194 7.09 5.76 -9.90
N THR A 195 6.48 6.47 -8.94
CA THR A 195 6.35 7.94 -8.98
C THR A 195 7.73 8.58 -9.13
N PRO A 196 7.95 9.45 -10.12
CA PRO A 196 9.27 9.99 -10.40
C PRO A 196 9.72 10.97 -9.32
N HIS A 197 11.03 11.08 -9.19
CA HIS A 197 11.68 11.99 -8.25
C HIS A 197 12.08 13.29 -8.95
N SER A 198 11.93 14.44 -8.28
CA SER A 198 12.46 15.70 -8.81
C SER A 198 13.99 15.64 -8.82
N LYS A 199 14.61 16.23 -9.83
CA LYS A 199 16.07 16.44 -9.88
C LYS A 199 16.55 17.53 -8.94
N ASP A 200 15.64 18.42 -8.55
CA ASP A 200 15.93 19.48 -7.58
C ASP A 200 16.19 18.88 -6.19
N LYS A 201 17.39 19.07 -5.64
CA LYS A 201 17.82 18.46 -4.37
C LYS A 201 16.88 18.82 -3.21
N ARG A 202 16.41 20.07 -3.15
CA ARG A 202 15.51 20.56 -2.09
C ARG A 202 14.15 19.87 -2.16
N THR A 203 13.62 19.68 -3.36
CA THR A 203 12.33 19.03 -3.59
C THR A 203 12.41 17.51 -3.42
N ASN A 204 13.53 16.91 -3.81
CA ASN A 204 13.76 15.46 -3.70
C ASN A 204 14.02 14.98 -2.27
N LYS A 205 14.26 15.90 -1.34
CA LYS A 205 14.54 15.58 0.05
C LYS A 205 13.42 14.73 0.68
N ASP A 206 13.83 13.72 1.44
CA ASP A 206 12.95 12.78 2.16
C ASP A 206 11.96 12.00 1.29
N ILE A 207 12.17 11.94 -0.02
CA ILE A 207 11.19 11.30 -0.90
C ILE A 207 10.98 9.81 -0.60
N ILE A 208 12.02 9.09 -0.17
CA ILE A 208 11.93 7.69 0.23
C ILE A 208 10.98 7.57 1.43
N TRP A 209 11.17 8.40 2.45
CA TRP A 209 10.28 8.43 3.62
C TRP A 209 8.84 8.80 3.24
N ARG A 210 8.63 9.78 2.35
CA ARG A 210 7.29 10.17 1.89
C ARG A 210 6.60 9.02 1.14
N LYS A 211 7.33 8.29 0.30
CA LYS A 211 6.85 7.07 -0.38
C LYS A 211 6.54 5.95 0.61
N THR A 212 7.44 5.65 1.53
CA THR A 212 7.21 4.61 2.56
C THR A 212 6.01 4.94 3.43
N LYS A 213 5.87 6.19 3.88
CA LYS A 213 4.69 6.64 4.63
C LYS A 213 3.41 6.46 3.82
N ALA A 214 3.42 6.85 2.54
CA ALA A 214 2.27 6.67 1.67
C ALA A 214 1.90 5.19 1.51
N LEU A 215 2.88 4.31 1.25
CA LEU A 215 2.67 2.86 1.14
C LEU A 215 2.03 2.28 2.39
N ILE A 216 2.59 2.58 3.57
CA ILE A 216 2.08 2.05 4.85
C ILE A 216 0.64 2.51 5.07
N VAL A 217 0.38 3.81 4.94
CA VAL A 217 -0.95 4.34 5.23
C VAL A 217 -1.97 3.89 4.18
N SER A 218 -1.61 3.84 2.90
CA SER A 218 -2.53 3.33 1.86
C SER A 218 -2.87 1.87 2.08
N SER A 219 -1.87 1.03 2.42
CA SER A 219 -2.09 -0.39 2.67
C SER A 219 -2.97 -0.63 3.90
N ILE A 220 -2.77 0.13 4.98
CA ILE A 220 -3.63 0.06 6.18
C ILE A 220 -5.06 0.46 5.85
N ILE A 221 -5.26 1.56 5.12
CA ILE A 221 -6.61 2.03 4.75
C ILE A 221 -7.31 0.97 3.90
N PHE A 222 -6.65 0.44 2.87
CA PHE A 222 -7.23 -0.64 2.05
C PHE A 222 -7.57 -1.87 2.87
N TYR A 223 -6.65 -2.29 3.73
CA TYR A 223 -6.85 -3.45 4.59
C TYR A 223 -8.10 -3.29 5.46
N VAL A 224 -8.21 -2.19 6.20
CA VAL A 224 -9.35 -1.91 7.09
C VAL A 224 -10.65 -1.82 6.31
N VAL A 225 -10.65 -1.09 5.19
CA VAL A 225 -11.83 -0.97 4.32
C VAL A 225 -12.25 -2.34 3.80
N ASN A 226 -11.32 -3.20 3.39
CA ASN A 226 -11.65 -4.52 2.86
C ASN A 226 -12.25 -5.43 3.93
N ILE A 227 -11.73 -5.37 5.17
CA ILE A 227 -12.36 -6.07 6.30
C ILE A 227 -13.80 -5.58 6.48
N ILE A 228 -14.03 -4.27 6.60
CA ILE A 228 -15.38 -3.70 6.75
C ILE A 228 -16.28 -4.09 5.57
N ARG A 229 -15.76 -4.05 4.35
CA ARG A 229 -16.46 -4.47 3.13
C ARG A 229 -16.98 -5.90 3.27
N MET A 230 -16.12 -6.83 3.69
CA MET A 230 -16.51 -8.23 3.87
C MET A 230 -17.50 -8.42 5.02
N LEU A 231 -17.33 -7.68 6.14
CA LEU A 231 -18.29 -7.72 7.25
C LEU A 231 -19.69 -7.39 6.78
N ILE A 232 -19.85 -6.26 6.07
CA ILE A 232 -21.15 -5.84 5.54
C ILE A 232 -21.67 -6.83 4.49
N GLN A 233 -20.81 -7.33 3.61
CA GLN A 233 -21.21 -8.29 2.56
C GLN A 233 -21.74 -9.61 3.16
N ILE A 234 -21.05 -10.13 4.18
CA ILE A 234 -21.40 -11.39 4.83
C ILE A 234 -22.63 -11.22 5.73
N GLU A 235 -22.72 -10.11 6.47
CA GLU A 235 -23.91 -9.79 7.30
C GLU A 235 -25.16 -9.70 6.42
N LEU A 236 -25.12 -8.94 5.32
CA LEU A 236 -26.28 -8.83 4.43
C LEU A 236 -26.64 -10.18 3.79
N TYR A 237 -25.65 -11.00 3.45
CA TYR A 237 -25.92 -12.35 2.95
C TYR A 237 -26.58 -13.23 4.02
N TYR A 238 -26.14 -13.12 5.28
CA TYR A 238 -26.74 -13.79 6.42
C TYR A 238 -28.18 -13.32 6.72
N LEU A 239 -28.50 -12.05 6.42
CA LEU A 239 -29.87 -11.52 6.45
C LEU A 239 -30.74 -11.97 5.27
N GLY A 240 -30.23 -12.82 4.37
CA GLY A 240 -30.99 -13.41 3.26
C GLY A 240 -30.95 -12.61 1.95
N TYR A 241 -30.12 -11.56 1.84
CA TYR A 241 -29.97 -10.84 0.57
C TYR A 241 -29.19 -11.70 -0.45
N PRO A 242 -29.50 -11.62 -1.76
CA PRO A 242 -28.79 -12.37 -2.79
C PRO A 242 -27.32 -11.98 -2.91
N TRP A 243 -26.41 -12.96 -2.80
CA TRP A 243 -24.97 -12.74 -2.86
C TRP A 243 -24.51 -11.92 -4.07
N ASP A 244 -24.98 -12.26 -5.28
CA ASP A 244 -24.58 -11.60 -6.52
C ASP A 244 -24.85 -10.09 -6.52
N SER A 245 -25.93 -9.66 -5.87
CA SER A 245 -26.32 -8.24 -5.80
C SER A 245 -25.44 -7.47 -4.82
N ILE A 246 -25.14 -8.07 -3.67
CA ILE A 246 -24.36 -7.47 -2.59
C ILE A 246 -22.87 -7.42 -2.98
N HIS A 247 -22.36 -8.52 -3.53
CA HIS A 247 -20.96 -8.69 -3.84
C HIS A 247 -20.48 -7.62 -4.84
N VAL A 248 -21.23 -7.39 -5.92
CA VAL A 248 -20.85 -6.40 -6.95
C VAL A 248 -21.01 -4.96 -6.45
N SER A 249 -22.16 -4.65 -5.84
CA SER A 249 -22.50 -3.27 -5.47
C SER A 249 -21.57 -2.71 -4.39
N ILE A 250 -21.30 -3.49 -3.35
CA ILE A 250 -20.42 -3.07 -2.25
C ILE A 250 -18.95 -3.07 -2.69
N SER A 251 -18.58 -3.97 -3.61
CA SER A 251 -17.26 -3.90 -4.24
C SER A 251 -17.06 -2.60 -5.02
N ALA A 252 -18.06 -2.13 -5.75
CA ALA A 252 -17.98 -0.87 -6.49
C ALA A 252 -17.79 0.35 -5.58
N ALA A 253 -18.36 0.33 -4.36
CA ALA A 253 -18.19 1.39 -3.37
C ALA A 253 -16.72 1.58 -2.93
N SER A 254 -15.86 0.56 -3.07
CA SER A 254 -14.42 0.68 -2.81
C SER A 254 -13.70 1.70 -3.72
N SER A 255 -14.30 2.10 -4.84
CA SER A 255 -13.78 3.16 -5.71
C SER A 255 -13.68 4.53 -5.02
N PHE A 256 -14.57 4.83 -4.06
CA PHE A 256 -14.47 6.06 -3.25
C PHE A 256 -13.21 6.09 -2.40
N ILE A 257 -12.79 4.93 -1.90
CA ILE A 257 -11.56 4.79 -1.11
C ILE A 257 -10.33 5.02 -1.98
N ALA A 258 -10.34 4.53 -3.22
CA ALA A 258 -9.29 4.82 -4.19
C ALA A 258 -9.15 6.34 -4.43
N ALA A 259 -10.25 7.07 -4.54
CA ALA A 259 -10.23 8.54 -4.67
C ALA A 259 -9.62 9.23 -3.44
N ILE A 260 -9.99 8.81 -2.23
CA ILE A 260 -9.40 9.33 -0.97
C ILE A 260 -7.89 9.08 -0.94
N ILE A 261 -7.45 7.89 -1.36
CA ILE A 261 -6.02 7.55 -1.39
C ILE A 261 -5.28 8.42 -2.41
N ILE A 262 -5.86 8.69 -3.58
CA ILE A 262 -5.27 9.65 -4.54
C ILE A 262 -5.11 11.04 -3.91
N LEU A 263 -6.08 11.52 -3.14
CA LEU A 263 -5.97 12.80 -2.43
C LEU A 263 -4.86 12.79 -1.37
N LEU A 264 -4.74 11.70 -0.60
CA LEU A 264 -3.65 11.53 0.37
C LEU A 264 -2.28 11.45 -0.32
N LEU A 265 -2.21 10.79 -1.47
CA LEU A 265 -1.01 10.76 -2.31
C LEU A 265 -0.63 12.14 -2.81
N HIS A 266 -1.58 12.97 -3.24
CA HIS A 266 -1.29 14.35 -3.62
C HIS A 266 -0.62 15.12 -2.48
N LYS A 267 -1.09 14.92 -1.24
CA LYS A 267 -0.56 15.57 -0.04
C LYS A 267 0.86 15.11 0.33
N TRP A 268 1.18 13.82 0.20
CA TRP A 268 2.49 13.29 0.61
C TRP A 268 3.51 13.24 -0.54
N ILE A 269 3.05 12.94 -1.74
CA ILE A 269 3.86 12.75 -2.96
C ILE A 269 3.23 13.56 -4.10
N PRO A 270 3.25 14.90 -4.03
CA PRO A 270 2.72 15.77 -5.09
C PRO A 270 3.41 15.50 -6.44
N GLU A 271 4.62 14.94 -6.42
CA GLU A 271 5.36 14.50 -7.61
C GLU A 271 4.51 13.63 -8.54
N PHE A 272 3.58 12.82 -8.01
CA PHE A 272 2.70 11.98 -8.83
C PHE A 272 1.86 12.84 -9.79
N ILE A 273 1.04 13.75 -9.27
CA ILE A 273 0.17 14.62 -10.09
C ILE A 273 1.00 15.58 -10.94
N ILE A 274 2.06 16.14 -10.38
CA ILE A 274 2.92 17.08 -11.11
C ILE A 274 3.63 16.38 -12.27
N SER A 275 3.98 15.09 -12.15
CA SER A 275 4.58 14.33 -13.25
C SER A 275 3.62 14.09 -14.42
N ILE A 276 2.32 13.95 -14.14
CA ILE A 276 1.27 13.85 -15.17
C ILE A 276 1.16 15.18 -15.91
N ILE A 277 1.07 16.29 -15.17
CA ILE A 277 1.03 17.65 -15.74
C ILE A 277 2.30 17.88 -16.58
N TYR A 278 3.47 17.52 -16.05
CA TYR A 278 4.75 17.64 -16.73
C TYR A 278 4.78 16.87 -18.05
N THR A 279 4.28 15.63 -18.05
CA THR A 279 4.16 14.82 -19.27
C THR A 279 3.26 15.49 -20.30
N GLY A 280 2.11 16.04 -19.88
CA GLY A 280 1.22 16.81 -20.75
C GLY A 280 1.91 18.04 -21.36
N THR A 281 2.69 18.79 -20.57
CA THR A 281 3.44 19.95 -21.08
C THR A 281 4.53 19.56 -22.10
N LEU A 282 5.20 18.43 -21.89
CA LEU A 282 6.19 17.91 -22.85
C LEU A 282 5.54 17.52 -24.18
N ILE A 283 4.41 16.81 -24.13
CA ILE A 283 3.65 16.42 -25.33
C ILE A 283 3.19 17.66 -26.08
N SER A 284 2.60 18.64 -25.38
CA SER A 284 2.13 19.90 -25.97
C SER A 284 3.26 20.68 -26.66
N ARG A 285 4.45 20.76 -26.04
CA ARG A 285 5.62 21.41 -26.66
C ARG A 285 6.08 20.70 -27.92
N LYS A 286 6.15 19.36 -27.92
CA LYS A 286 6.52 18.58 -29.11
C LYS A 286 5.51 18.79 -30.25
N VAL A 287 4.22 18.75 -29.95
CA VAL A 287 3.16 18.98 -30.96
C VAL A 287 3.24 20.40 -31.54
N LYS A 288 3.51 21.42 -30.71
CA LYS A 288 3.69 22.80 -31.18
C LYS A 288 4.94 22.98 -32.05
N GLN A 289 6.04 22.27 -31.77
CA GLN A 289 7.24 22.32 -32.59
C GLN A 289 7.05 21.66 -33.96
N VAL A 290 6.31 20.55 -34.03
CA VAL A 290 5.97 19.88 -35.30
C VAL A 290 5.02 20.74 -36.17
N ARG A 291 4.20 21.60 -35.55
CA ARG A 291 3.29 22.52 -36.26
C ARG A 291 3.95 23.81 -36.75
N LYS A 292 5.18 24.15 -36.33
CA LYS A 292 5.89 25.29 -36.92
C LYS A 292 6.44 24.85 -38.28
N PRO A 293 6.06 25.51 -39.40
CA PRO A 293 6.65 25.21 -40.69
C PRO A 293 8.16 25.44 -40.61
N LYS A 294 8.94 24.54 -41.23
CA LYS A 294 10.36 24.78 -41.48
C LYS A 294 10.42 25.95 -42.47
N GLU A 295 10.81 27.13 -41.98
CA GLU A 295 11.32 28.22 -42.83
C GLU A 295 12.68 27.85 -43.41
#